data_AF-A0A966DGY6-F1
#
_entry.id   AF-A0A966DGY6-F1
#
_cell.length_a   1.000
_cell.length_b   1.000
_cell.length_c   1.000
_cell.angle_alpha   90.00
_cell.angle_beta   90.00
_cell.angle_gamma   90.00
#
_symmetry.space_group_name_H-M   'P 1'
#
loop_
_entity.id
_entity.type
_entity.pdbx_description
1 polymer ?
#
loop_
_entity_poly.entity_id
_entity_poly.type
_entity_poly.pdbx_seq_one_letter_code
_entity_poly.pdbx_strand_id
1 'polypeptide(L)'
;MKKTRIHNILFILLVLILALPVLQQAIGFPKVAGLKGYFVKAKKPVLNSKGLWTGTYQDSLNKFVEDNIGFRPDLVRINNTADYYLYNRINANNVILGKQNFAYEEGYILATLGRDFMGHEKIKEKAEKAAFLHEYYKSKGTDLIFLFAPGKATFFPEYIPEEYNPDSITTTNHETYTAEFNNHDLSIIDYNSWFIAMKDTSRYPLYPQYGIHWSRYGMTLAFDSLVHYIENTTQKDMVELSWDHIDISGKLRGTDYDLGKALNLLWQLPTTDMAYPHLVWEKKEGKYMPDVVCISDSYFWNWYGTGMTNKVFNKTDFLYYFNQYYSSE
;
A
#
# COMPACT_ATOMS: atom_id res chain seq x y z
N MET A 1 -25.58 -45.46 30.61
CA MET A 1 -26.28 -44.18 30.89
C MET A 1 -25.38 -42.94 30.85
N LYS A 2 -24.18 -42.91 31.47
CA LYS A 2 -23.28 -41.72 31.42
C LYS A 2 -22.72 -41.40 30.03
N LYS A 3 -22.31 -42.41 29.24
CA LYS A 3 -21.79 -42.20 27.86
C LYS A 3 -22.83 -41.54 26.94
N THR A 4 -24.07 -42.01 26.92
CA THR A 4 -25.15 -41.46 26.06
C THR A 4 -25.43 -39.98 26.35
N ARG A 5 -25.33 -39.54 27.61
CA ARG A 5 -25.50 -38.13 27.97
C ARG A 5 -24.39 -37.24 27.41
N ILE A 6 -23.13 -37.71 27.42
CA ILE A 6 -22.00 -36.94 26.88
C ILE A 6 -22.13 -36.76 25.36
N HIS A 7 -22.50 -37.81 24.62
CA HIS A 7 -22.69 -37.71 23.17
C HIS A 7 -23.78 -36.72 22.80
N ASN A 8 -24.91 -36.74 23.53
CA ASN A 8 -26.00 -35.79 23.30
C ASN A 8 -25.57 -34.35 23.59
N ILE A 9 -24.80 -34.13 24.67
CA ILE A 9 -24.26 -32.80 24.99
C ILE A 9 -23.33 -32.31 23.88
N LEU A 10 -22.40 -33.14 23.42
CA LEU A 10 -21.47 -32.79 22.33
C LEU A 10 -22.21 -32.50 21.02
N PHE A 11 -23.23 -33.29 20.70
CA PHE A 11 -24.06 -33.07 19.52
C PHE A 11 -24.81 -31.73 19.59
N ILE A 12 -25.44 -31.43 20.74
CA ILE A 12 -26.13 -30.15 20.94
C ILE A 12 -25.14 -28.98 20.81
N LEU A 13 -23.95 -29.09 21.41
CA LEU A 13 -22.92 -28.07 21.29
C LEU A 13 -22.47 -27.86 19.85
N LEU A 14 -22.27 -28.94 19.09
CA LEU A 14 -21.92 -28.85 17.67
C LEU A 14 -23.01 -28.14 16.86
N VAL A 15 -24.28 -28.52 17.06
CA VAL A 15 -25.41 -27.87 16.37
C VAL A 15 -25.49 -26.39 16.73
N LEU A 16 -25.31 -26.04 18.01
CA LEU A 16 -25.29 -24.65 18.45
C LEU A 16 -24.15 -23.86 17.78
N ILE A 17 -22.94 -24.41 17.74
CA ILE A 17 -21.78 -23.78 17.09
C ILE A 17 -22.05 -23.56 15.59
N LEU A 18 -22.60 -24.56 14.90
CA LEU A 18 -22.95 -24.44 13.48
C LEU A 18 -24.09 -23.45 13.22
N ALA A 19 -24.97 -23.23 14.19
CA ALA A 19 -26.05 -22.25 14.10
C ALA A 19 -25.59 -20.81 14.42
N LEU A 20 -24.46 -20.62 15.12
CA LEU A 20 -23.97 -19.28 15.51
C LEU A 20 -23.79 -18.31 14.34
N PRO A 21 -23.17 -18.68 13.19
CA PRO A 21 -23.03 -17.79 12.04
C PRO A 21 -24.38 -17.33 11.49
N VAL A 22 -25.38 -18.22 11.43
CA VAL A 22 -26.73 -17.91 10.94
C VAL A 22 -27.45 -16.98 11.91
N LEU A 23 -27.34 -17.24 13.21
CA LEU A 23 -27.93 -16.39 14.25
C LEU A 23 -27.32 -14.99 14.26
N GLN A 24 -25.98 -14.88 14.18
CA GLN A 24 -25.31 -13.58 14.13
C GLN A 24 -25.66 -12.80 12.86
N GLN A 25 -25.81 -13.48 11.72
CA GLN A 25 -26.27 -12.85 10.48
C GLN A 25 -27.69 -12.29 10.62
N ALA A 26 -28.59 -13.02 11.28
CA ALA A 26 -29.98 -12.60 11.48
C ALA A 26 -30.12 -11.46 12.50
N ILE A 27 -29.35 -11.50 13.60
CA ILE A 27 -29.46 -10.55 14.71
C ILE A 27 -28.54 -9.32 14.50
N GLY A 28 -27.44 -9.47 13.76
CA GLY A 28 -26.44 -8.43 13.54
C GLY A 28 -25.56 -8.13 14.77
N PHE A 29 -25.67 -8.93 15.83
CA PHE A 29 -24.92 -8.80 17.08
C PHE A 29 -24.23 -10.12 17.47
N PRO A 30 -22.97 -10.07 17.96
CA PRO A 30 -22.11 -8.90 18.08
C PRO A 30 -21.62 -8.41 16.71
N LYS A 31 -21.29 -7.12 16.62
CA LYS A 31 -20.63 -6.58 15.42
C LYS A 31 -19.16 -7.02 15.42
N VAL A 32 -18.70 -7.47 14.26
CA VAL A 32 -17.34 -7.94 14.04
C VAL A 32 -16.58 -6.98 13.14
N ALA A 33 -15.31 -6.75 13.42
CA ALA A 33 -14.48 -5.90 12.57
C ALA A 33 -14.34 -6.54 11.18
N GLY A 34 -14.52 -5.73 10.13
CA GLY A 34 -14.34 -6.19 8.74
C GLY A 34 -12.91 -6.64 8.45
N LEU A 35 -12.76 -7.51 7.44
CA LEU A 35 -11.46 -7.89 6.90
C LEU A 35 -10.74 -6.68 6.31
N LYS A 36 -9.42 -6.73 6.29
CA LYS A 36 -8.52 -5.73 5.71
C LYS A 36 -8.01 -6.22 4.34
N GLY A 37 -7.58 -5.28 3.50
CA GLY A 37 -7.22 -5.52 2.11
C GLY A 37 -8.37 -5.23 1.15
N TYR A 38 -8.10 -5.37 -0.15
CA TYR A 38 -9.09 -5.14 -1.21
C TYR A 38 -9.79 -6.44 -1.59
N PHE A 39 -11.12 -6.45 -1.52
CA PHE A 39 -11.95 -7.58 -1.94
C PHE A 39 -13.27 -7.08 -2.55
N VAL A 40 -13.68 -7.68 -3.66
CA VAL A 40 -14.97 -7.39 -4.29
C VAL A 40 -16.00 -8.36 -3.72
N LYS A 41 -16.90 -7.86 -2.86
CA LYS A 41 -17.99 -8.67 -2.33
C LYS A 41 -18.95 -9.10 -3.43
N ALA A 42 -19.39 -10.35 -3.37
CA ALA A 42 -20.46 -10.83 -4.23
C ALA A 42 -21.75 -10.03 -4.01
N LYS A 43 -22.43 -9.70 -5.12
CA LYS A 43 -23.75 -9.06 -5.10
C LYS A 43 -24.82 -10.12 -4.92
N LYS A 44 -25.92 -9.77 -4.27
CA LYS A 44 -27.09 -10.66 -4.16
C LYS A 44 -27.61 -10.96 -5.58
N PRO A 45 -27.67 -12.23 -6.02
CA PRO A 45 -28.13 -12.55 -7.35
C PRO A 45 -29.64 -12.31 -7.47
N VAL A 46 -30.08 -11.96 -8.68
CA VAL A 46 -31.50 -11.90 -9.03
C VAL A 46 -31.92 -13.25 -9.58
N LEU A 47 -33.00 -13.80 -9.02
CA LEU A 47 -33.56 -15.07 -9.47
C LEU A 47 -33.97 -14.96 -10.94
N ASN A 48 -33.47 -15.88 -11.77
CA ASN A 48 -33.85 -15.97 -13.17
C ASN A 48 -33.91 -17.43 -13.60
N SER A 49 -34.88 -17.76 -14.45
CA SER A 49 -35.19 -19.15 -14.82
C SER A 49 -34.02 -19.84 -15.52
N LYS A 50 -33.40 -19.16 -16.50
CA LYS A 50 -32.23 -19.67 -17.22
C LYS A 50 -31.10 -20.03 -16.26
N GLY A 51 -30.76 -19.13 -15.35
CA GLY A 51 -29.69 -19.28 -14.37
C GLY A 51 -29.96 -20.34 -13.31
N LEU A 52 -31.24 -20.55 -12.96
CA LEU A 52 -31.65 -21.64 -12.08
C LEU A 52 -31.42 -23.01 -12.75
N TRP A 53 -31.75 -23.14 -14.04
CA TRP A 53 -31.53 -24.36 -14.82
C TRP A 53 -30.06 -24.61 -15.14
N THR A 54 -29.26 -23.56 -15.32
CA THR A 54 -27.82 -23.68 -15.63
C THR A 54 -26.92 -23.72 -14.38
N GLY A 55 -27.46 -23.56 -13.17
CA GLY A 55 -26.69 -23.56 -11.91
C GLY A 55 -26.04 -22.21 -11.55
N THR A 56 -26.00 -21.25 -12.47
CA THR A 56 -25.30 -19.97 -12.28
C THR A 56 -25.94 -19.07 -11.20
N TYR A 57 -27.25 -19.22 -10.98
CA TYR A 57 -27.94 -18.56 -9.87
C TYR A 57 -27.46 -19.11 -8.52
N GLN A 58 -27.35 -20.44 -8.42
CA GLN A 58 -26.92 -21.15 -7.22
C GLN A 58 -25.47 -20.82 -6.88
N ASP A 59 -24.57 -20.83 -7.88
CA ASP A 59 -23.17 -20.44 -7.70
C ASP A 59 -23.04 -19.00 -7.17
N SER A 60 -23.79 -18.08 -7.77
CA SER A 60 -23.82 -16.68 -7.34
C SER A 60 -24.41 -16.51 -5.94
N LEU A 61 -25.43 -17.30 -5.60
CA LEU A 61 -26.06 -17.28 -4.29
C LEU A 61 -25.13 -17.84 -3.23
N ASN A 62 -24.44 -18.95 -3.52
CA ASN A 62 -23.44 -19.55 -2.64
C ASN A 62 -22.35 -18.52 -2.32
N LYS A 63 -21.77 -17.88 -3.34
CA LYS A 63 -20.76 -16.84 -3.13
C LYS A 63 -21.28 -15.66 -2.31
N PHE A 64 -22.52 -15.22 -2.57
CA PHE A 64 -23.15 -14.17 -1.78
C PHE A 64 -23.33 -14.59 -0.31
N VAL A 65 -23.80 -15.81 -0.04
CA VAL A 65 -23.97 -16.32 1.32
C VAL A 65 -22.61 -16.45 2.00
N GLU A 66 -21.60 -17.02 1.33
CA GLU A 66 -20.23 -17.14 1.83
C GLU A 66 -19.63 -15.78 2.19
N ASP A 67 -19.87 -14.73 1.40
CA ASP A 67 -19.38 -13.37 1.64
C ASP A 67 -20.13 -12.63 2.76
N ASN A 68 -21.32 -13.10 3.15
CA ASN A 68 -22.20 -12.42 4.10
C ASN A 68 -22.61 -13.27 5.31
N ILE A 69 -22.09 -14.49 5.45
CA ILE A 69 -22.34 -15.35 6.60
C ILE A 69 -21.86 -14.66 7.89
N GLY A 70 -22.58 -14.87 8.99
CA GLY A 70 -22.21 -14.25 10.25
C GLY A 70 -20.86 -14.72 10.76
N PHE A 71 -20.15 -13.88 11.50
CA PHE A 71 -18.78 -14.11 11.96
C PHE A 71 -17.73 -14.40 10.87
N ARG A 72 -18.04 -14.26 9.57
CA ARG A 72 -17.09 -14.53 8.48
C ARG A 72 -15.70 -13.91 8.70
N PRO A 73 -15.57 -12.62 9.09
CA PRO A 73 -14.24 -12.04 9.32
C PRO A 73 -13.44 -12.78 10.39
N ASP A 74 -14.07 -13.25 11.46
CA ASP A 74 -13.37 -13.95 12.55
C ASP A 74 -13.01 -15.37 12.15
N LEU A 75 -13.90 -16.08 11.43
CA LEU A 75 -13.60 -17.41 10.88
C LEU A 75 -12.42 -17.36 9.90
N VAL A 76 -12.38 -16.34 9.04
CA VAL A 76 -11.24 -16.11 8.13
C VAL A 76 -9.96 -15.84 8.93
N ARG A 77 -10.01 -15.02 9.99
CA ARG A 77 -8.83 -14.76 10.83
C ARG A 77 -8.33 -16.02 11.53
N ILE A 78 -9.23 -16.83 12.08
CA ILE A 78 -8.89 -18.11 12.70
C ILE A 78 -8.21 -19.02 11.68
N ASN A 79 -8.80 -19.17 10.49
CA ASN A 79 -8.23 -19.98 9.41
C ASN A 79 -6.84 -19.49 9.01
N ASN A 80 -6.69 -18.18 8.73
CA ASN A 80 -5.41 -17.59 8.33
C ASN A 80 -4.35 -17.72 9.43
N THR A 81 -4.74 -17.60 10.70
CA THR A 81 -3.84 -17.78 11.84
C THR A 81 -3.38 -19.23 11.96
N ALA A 82 -4.29 -20.20 11.79
CA ALA A 82 -3.94 -21.62 11.78
C ALA A 82 -3.00 -21.94 10.62
N ASP A 83 -3.31 -21.47 9.41
CA ASP A 83 -2.47 -21.69 8.22
C ASP A 83 -1.06 -21.11 8.39
N TYR A 84 -0.96 -19.92 9.00
CA TYR A 84 0.33 -19.30 9.28
C TYR A 84 1.15 -20.10 10.29
N TYR A 85 0.60 -20.41 11.48
CA TYR A 85 1.38 -21.05 12.54
C TYR A 85 1.62 -22.55 12.33
N LEU A 86 0.71 -23.26 11.63
CA LEU A 86 0.84 -24.71 11.41
C LEU A 86 1.58 -25.05 10.11
N TYR A 87 1.44 -24.21 9.07
CA TYR A 87 1.94 -24.53 7.73
C TYR A 87 2.83 -23.44 7.12
N ASN A 88 3.10 -22.34 7.85
CA ASN A 88 3.82 -21.17 7.33
C ASN A 88 3.21 -20.63 6.02
N ARG A 89 1.88 -20.69 5.92
CA ARG A 89 1.11 -20.29 4.73
C ARG A 89 0.32 -19.02 5.00
N ILE A 90 0.35 -18.09 4.05
CA ILE A 90 -0.45 -16.86 4.07
C ILE A 90 -1.62 -16.96 3.08
N ASN A 91 -2.76 -16.39 3.45
CA ASN A 91 -3.97 -16.32 2.61
C ASN A 91 -4.30 -14.85 2.28
N ALA A 92 -3.34 -14.16 1.66
CA ALA A 92 -3.50 -12.80 1.20
C ALA A 92 -2.98 -12.72 -0.23
N ASN A 93 -3.89 -12.43 -1.18
CA ASN A 93 -3.52 -12.37 -2.59
C ASN A 93 -2.45 -11.31 -2.82
N ASN A 94 -1.48 -11.64 -3.66
CA ASN A 94 -0.33 -10.82 -4.04
C ASN A 94 0.60 -10.41 -2.90
N VAL A 95 0.33 -10.79 -1.64
CA VAL A 95 1.26 -10.56 -0.53
C VAL A 95 2.22 -11.73 -0.46
N ILE A 96 3.52 -11.44 -0.44
CA ILE A 96 4.59 -12.42 -0.27
C ILE A 96 5.27 -12.16 1.06
N LEU A 97 5.38 -13.18 1.89
CA LEU A 97 6.14 -13.10 3.12
C LEU A 97 7.57 -13.58 2.86
N GLY A 98 8.49 -12.62 2.75
CA GLY A 98 9.91 -12.83 2.54
C GLY A 98 10.61 -13.46 3.73
N LYS A 99 11.93 -13.64 3.57
CA LYS A 99 12.82 -14.07 4.66
C LYS A 99 12.67 -13.09 5.84
N GLN A 100 12.75 -13.62 7.05
CA GLN A 100 12.57 -12.83 8.28
C GLN A 100 11.24 -12.04 8.30
N ASN A 101 10.20 -12.56 7.66
CA ASN A 101 8.86 -11.96 7.62
C ASN A 101 8.78 -10.56 6.98
N PHE A 102 9.73 -10.16 6.13
CA PHE A 102 9.55 -8.93 5.33
C PHE A 102 8.42 -9.13 4.32
N ALA A 103 7.32 -8.41 4.49
CA ALA A 103 6.18 -8.51 3.60
C ALA A 103 6.40 -7.67 2.34
N TYR A 104 6.09 -8.23 1.18
CA TYR A 104 6.11 -7.59 -0.12
C TYR A 104 4.77 -7.76 -0.81
N GLU A 105 4.50 -6.90 -1.78
CA GLU A 105 3.55 -7.23 -2.84
C GLU A 105 4.35 -7.77 -4.04
N GLU A 106 3.88 -8.88 -4.61
CA GLU A 106 4.59 -9.64 -5.63
C GLU A 106 5.03 -8.77 -6.82
N GLY A 107 4.19 -7.82 -7.25
CA GLY A 107 4.51 -6.89 -8.33
C GLY A 107 5.81 -6.11 -8.11
N TYR A 108 6.13 -5.72 -6.86
CA TYR A 108 7.38 -5.00 -6.57
C TYR A 108 8.61 -5.91 -6.62
N ILE A 109 8.46 -7.20 -6.29
CA ILE A 109 9.52 -8.19 -6.50
C ILE A 109 9.78 -8.34 -8.01
N LEU A 110 8.71 -8.53 -8.80
CA LEU A 110 8.82 -8.66 -10.25
C LEU A 110 9.47 -7.43 -10.89
N ALA A 111 9.10 -6.22 -10.44
CA ALA A 111 9.70 -4.96 -10.90
C ALA A 111 11.20 -4.85 -10.58
N THR A 112 11.59 -5.25 -9.36
CA THR A 112 13.00 -5.24 -8.94
C THR A 112 13.84 -6.21 -9.76
N LEU A 113 13.28 -7.36 -10.14
CA LEU A 113 13.99 -8.39 -10.91
C LEU A 113 13.93 -8.16 -12.43
N GLY A 114 13.20 -7.15 -12.90
CA GLY A 114 13.01 -6.87 -14.34
C GLY A 114 12.03 -7.81 -15.04
N ARG A 115 11.20 -8.54 -14.29
CA ARG A 115 10.25 -9.53 -14.84
C ARG A 115 8.98 -8.91 -15.42
N ASP A 116 8.72 -7.65 -15.08
CA ASP A 116 7.65 -6.84 -15.65
C ASP A 116 8.18 -5.81 -16.68
N PHE A 117 9.42 -5.99 -17.14
CA PHE A 117 10.07 -5.04 -18.04
C PHE A 117 9.24 -4.82 -19.29
N MET A 118 8.88 -3.56 -19.53
CA MET A 118 7.97 -3.22 -20.61
C MET A 118 8.62 -3.23 -22.02
N GLY A 119 9.95 -3.31 -22.07
CA GLY A 119 10.71 -3.15 -23.31
C GLY A 119 11.14 -1.71 -23.57
N HIS A 120 12.33 -1.54 -24.16
CA HIS A 120 12.93 -0.24 -24.44
C HIS A 120 12.04 0.66 -25.29
N GLU A 121 11.43 0.16 -26.36
CA GLU A 121 10.64 0.96 -27.29
C GLU A 121 9.42 1.62 -26.61
N LYS A 122 8.71 0.85 -25.75
CA LYS A 122 7.55 1.36 -25.03
C LYS A 122 7.93 2.39 -23.95
N ILE A 123 9.09 2.22 -23.32
CA ILE A 123 9.60 3.17 -22.33
C ILE A 123 10.06 4.46 -23.03
N LYS A 124 10.78 4.33 -24.14
CA LYS A 124 11.19 5.45 -24.98
C LYS A 124 10.00 6.27 -25.46
N GLU A 125 8.95 5.63 -26.01
CA GLU A 125 7.72 6.32 -26.43
C GLU A 125 7.08 7.13 -25.27
N LYS A 126 7.11 6.59 -24.05
CA LYS A 126 6.59 7.29 -22.87
C LYS A 126 7.49 8.44 -22.44
N ALA A 127 8.82 8.29 -22.52
CA ALA A 127 9.76 9.36 -22.21
C ALA A 127 9.64 10.51 -23.24
N GLU A 128 9.47 10.21 -24.52
CA GLU A 128 9.19 11.20 -25.58
C GLU A 128 7.91 11.99 -25.28
N LYS A 129 6.83 11.31 -24.85
CA LYS A 129 5.59 11.96 -24.42
C LYS A 129 5.79 12.82 -23.16
N ALA A 130 6.56 12.33 -22.19
CA ALA A 130 6.89 13.10 -20.99
C ALA A 130 7.68 14.38 -21.34
N ALA A 131 8.62 14.29 -22.28
CA ALA A 131 9.40 15.42 -22.78
C ALA A 131 8.52 16.46 -23.47
N PHE A 132 7.62 16.01 -24.34
CA PHE A 132 6.63 16.88 -24.96
C PHE A 132 5.77 17.61 -23.93
N LEU A 133 5.26 16.89 -22.92
CA LEU A 133 4.44 17.50 -21.87
C LEU A 133 5.24 18.48 -21.01
N HIS A 134 6.48 18.16 -20.67
CA HIS A 134 7.37 19.04 -19.92
C HIS A 134 7.54 20.39 -20.63
N GLU A 135 7.94 20.38 -21.91
CA GLU A 135 8.10 21.60 -22.70
C GLU A 135 6.77 22.35 -22.90
N TYR A 136 5.67 21.62 -23.12
CA TYR A 136 4.35 22.21 -23.24
C TYR A 136 3.95 23.00 -21.99
N TYR A 137 4.04 22.40 -20.80
CA TYR A 137 3.65 23.06 -19.55
C TYR A 137 4.63 24.18 -19.17
N LYS A 138 5.92 23.98 -19.41
CA LYS A 138 6.94 25.02 -19.23
C LYS A 138 6.66 26.26 -20.08
N SER A 139 6.23 26.08 -21.34
CA SER A 139 5.79 27.19 -22.22
C SER A 139 4.55 27.95 -21.70
N LYS A 140 3.80 27.36 -20.77
CA LYS A 140 2.64 27.95 -20.08
C LYS A 140 2.98 28.48 -18.69
N GLY A 141 4.26 28.46 -18.29
CA GLY A 141 4.68 28.89 -16.95
C GLY A 141 4.28 27.92 -15.85
N THR A 142 4.14 26.63 -16.17
CA THR A 142 3.87 25.56 -15.19
C THR A 142 5.03 24.58 -15.16
N ASP A 143 5.61 24.37 -13.99
CA ASP A 143 6.67 23.39 -13.79
C ASP A 143 6.09 21.97 -13.66
N LEU A 144 6.66 21.03 -14.42
CA LEU A 144 6.31 19.61 -14.35
C LEU A 144 7.47 18.84 -13.69
N ILE A 145 7.20 18.26 -12.52
CA ILE A 145 8.19 17.51 -11.72
C ILE A 145 7.84 16.03 -11.78
N PHE A 146 8.82 15.20 -12.12
CA PHE A 146 8.69 13.75 -12.13
C PHE A 146 9.33 13.15 -10.88
N LEU A 147 8.55 12.37 -10.12
CA LEU A 147 8.98 11.72 -8.89
C LEU A 147 8.98 10.21 -9.10
N PHE A 148 10.13 9.56 -8.92
CA PHE A 148 10.20 8.10 -8.88
C PHE A 148 10.16 7.67 -7.43
N ALA A 149 9.04 7.04 -7.03
CA ALA A 149 8.86 6.52 -5.68
C ALA A 149 9.89 5.42 -5.37
N PRO A 150 10.33 5.28 -4.12
CA PRO A 150 11.22 4.19 -3.75
C PRO A 150 10.49 2.85 -3.78
N GLY A 151 11.24 1.77 -4.01
CA GLY A 151 10.72 0.41 -4.01
C GLY A 151 11.26 -0.41 -2.84
N LYS A 152 10.36 -0.96 -2.00
CA LYS A 152 10.78 -1.81 -0.87
C LYS A 152 11.58 -3.04 -1.29
N ALA A 153 11.18 -3.70 -2.39
CA ALA A 153 11.88 -4.88 -2.91
C ALA A 153 13.28 -4.53 -3.43
N THR A 154 13.45 -3.34 -4.01
CA THR A 154 14.78 -2.83 -4.43
C THR A 154 15.61 -2.39 -3.23
N PHE A 155 14.99 -1.87 -2.17
CA PHE A 155 15.66 -1.51 -0.92
C PHE A 155 16.10 -2.73 -0.10
N PHE A 156 15.31 -3.81 -0.12
CA PHE A 156 15.55 -5.05 0.61
C PHE A 156 15.53 -6.30 -0.30
N PRO A 157 16.43 -6.42 -1.28
CA PRO A 157 16.51 -7.62 -2.12
C PRO A 157 16.91 -8.86 -1.31
N GLU A 158 17.68 -8.69 -0.24
CA GLU A 158 18.20 -9.78 0.59
C GLU A 158 17.10 -10.60 1.29
N TYR A 159 15.90 -10.03 1.50
CA TYR A 159 14.78 -10.73 2.12
C TYR A 159 13.77 -11.29 1.11
N ILE A 160 14.00 -11.14 -0.19
CA ILE A 160 13.19 -11.79 -1.22
C ILE A 160 13.36 -13.32 -1.11
N PRO A 161 12.28 -14.12 -1.21
CA PRO A 161 12.38 -15.58 -1.21
C PRO A 161 13.22 -16.14 -2.36
N GLU A 162 13.95 -17.23 -2.10
CA GLU A 162 14.83 -17.89 -3.09
C GLU A 162 14.08 -18.40 -4.32
N GLU A 163 12.79 -18.75 -4.20
CA GLU A 163 11.94 -19.17 -5.34
C GLU A 163 11.81 -18.08 -6.42
N TYR A 164 12.07 -16.82 -6.06
CA TYR A 164 12.16 -15.71 -7.01
C TYR A 164 13.55 -15.53 -7.60
N ASN A 165 14.56 -16.36 -7.32
CA ASN A 165 15.93 -16.20 -7.82
C ASN A 165 16.44 -14.74 -7.77
N PRO A 166 16.53 -14.12 -6.58
CA PRO A 166 16.74 -12.68 -6.45
C PRO A 166 18.06 -12.17 -7.06
N ASP A 167 19.04 -13.03 -7.26
CA ASP A 167 20.32 -12.70 -7.92
C ASP A 167 20.21 -12.61 -9.46
N SER A 168 19.09 -13.09 -10.03
CA SER A 168 18.84 -13.07 -11.48
C SER A 168 18.09 -11.81 -11.91
N ILE A 169 18.71 -10.65 -11.67
CA ILE A 169 18.18 -9.34 -12.06
C ILE A 169 18.45 -9.11 -13.55
N THR A 170 17.41 -8.75 -14.30
CA THR A 170 17.53 -8.29 -15.69
C THR A 170 17.27 -6.80 -15.79
N THR A 171 17.31 -6.25 -17.00
CA THR A 171 16.93 -4.86 -17.28
C THR A 171 15.59 -4.52 -16.62
N THR A 172 15.56 -3.44 -15.85
CA THR A 172 14.36 -3.01 -15.13
C THR A 172 13.70 -1.82 -15.78
N ASN A 173 12.41 -1.63 -15.47
CA ASN A 173 11.69 -0.42 -15.87
C ASN A 173 12.36 0.83 -15.28
N HIS A 174 12.75 0.83 -14.00
CA HIS A 174 13.39 1.98 -13.33
C HIS A 174 14.69 2.41 -14.00
N GLU A 175 15.59 1.46 -14.27
CA GLU A 175 16.86 1.72 -14.97
C GLU A 175 16.61 2.35 -16.36
N THR A 176 15.70 1.77 -17.13
CA THR A 176 15.44 2.22 -18.49
C THR A 176 14.72 3.56 -18.53
N TYR A 177 13.74 3.80 -17.64
CA TYR A 177 13.10 5.12 -17.53
C TYR A 177 14.11 6.20 -17.13
N THR A 178 15.00 5.90 -16.18
CA THR A 178 16.03 6.86 -15.75
C THR A 178 16.97 7.23 -16.90
N ALA A 179 17.41 6.23 -17.68
CA ALA A 179 18.24 6.46 -18.85
C ALA A 179 17.51 7.28 -19.94
N GLU A 180 16.26 6.93 -20.28
CA GLU A 180 15.51 7.64 -21.31
C GLU A 180 15.12 9.07 -20.88
N PHE A 181 14.79 9.29 -19.60
CA PHE A 181 14.53 10.64 -19.09
C PHE A 181 15.79 11.51 -19.19
N ASN A 182 16.96 10.96 -18.84
CA ASN A 182 18.23 11.66 -19.01
C ASN A 182 18.56 11.96 -20.48
N ASN A 183 18.26 11.03 -21.41
CA ASN A 183 18.45 11.26 -22.85
C ASN A 183 17.56 12.39 -23.41
N HIS A 184 16.46 12.72 -22.72
CA HIS A 184 15.54 13.79 -23.08
C HIS A 184 15.71 15.06 -22.22
N ASP A 185 16.82 15.18 -21.47
CA ASP A 185 17.09 16.29 -20.55
C ASP A 185 15.98 16.51 -19.49
N LEU A 186 15.25 15.44 -19.14
CA LEU A 186 14.21 15.46 -18.12
C LEU A 186 14.80 15.19 -16.75
N SER A 187 14.68 16.17 -15.85
CA SER A 187 15.03 15.99 -14.45
C SER A 187 13.99 15.12 -13.74
N ILE A 188 14.49 14.17 -12.94
CA ILE A 188 13.69 13.34 -12.05
C ILE A 188 14.17 13.52 -10.61
N ILE A 189 13.25 13.44 -9.64
CA ILE A 189 13.61 13.18 -8.26
C ILE A 189 13.50 11.67 -8.03
N ASP A 190 14.65 11.01 -8.04
CA ASP A 190 14.75 9.55 -7.90
C ASP A 190 14.88 9.14 -6.43
N TYR A 191 13.74 9.02 -5.75
CA TYR A 191 13.72 8.56 -4.36
C TYR A 191 14.14 7.10 -4.22
N ASN A 192 14.03 6.27 -5.28
CA ASN A 192 14.48 4.89 -5.22
C ASN A 192 16.00 4.81 -5.03
N SER A 193 16.75 5.46 -5.93
CA SER A 193 18.21 5.54 -5.81
C SER A 193 18.65 6.26 -4.53
N TRP A 194 17.95 7.33 -4.14
CA TRP A 194 18.26 8.08 -2.92
C TRP A 194 18.07 7.24 -1.66
N PHE A 195 16.99 6.47 -1.54
CA PHE A 195 16.76 5.59 -0.39
C PHE A 195 17.85 4.51 -0.32
N ILE A 196 18.18 3.86 -1.44
CA ILE A 196 19.25 2.85 -1.49
C ILE A 196 20.58 3.44 -1.01
N ALA A 197 20.94 4.64 -1.45
CA ALA A 197 22.16 5.31 -1.02
C ALA A 197 22.19 5.64 0.49
N MET A 198 21.01 5.81 1.11
CA MET A 198 20.86 6.05 2.54
C MET A 198 20.72 4.77 3.38
N LYS A 199 20.67 3.58 2.77
CA LYS A 199 20.33 2.32 3.47
C LYS A 199 21.19 2.08 4.72
N ASP A 200 22.50 2.29 4.59
CA ASP A 200 23.47 2.01 5.66
C ASP A 200 23.74 3.20 6.59
N THR A 201 23.28 4.40 6.23
CA THR A 201 23.60 5.65 6.93
C THR A 201 22.39 6.31 7.58
N SER A 202 21.17 5.92 7.20
CA SER A 202 19.94 6.44 7.77
C SER A 202 19.86 6.12 9.26
N ARG A 203 19.54 7.15 10.06
CA ARG A 203 19.42 7.02 11.52
C ARG A 203 18.25 6.12 11.94
N TYR A 204 17.19 6.08 11.15
CA TYR A 204 16.00 5.28 11.42
C TYR A 204 15.55 4.49 10.18
N PRO A 205 14.78 3.40 10.35
CA PRO A 205 14.35 2.58 9.22
C PRO A 205 13.52 3.38 8.19
N LEU A 206 13.93 3.30 6.93
CA LEU A 206 13.24 3.95 5.80
C LEU A 206 12.07 3.13 5.26
N TYR A 207 12.02 1.84 5.58
CA TYR A 207 10.93 0.93 5.24
C TYR A 207 10.51 0.10 6.45
N PRO A 208 9.21 -0.09 6.67
CA PRO A 208 8.66 -0.99 7.67
C PRO A 208 8.72 -2.46 7.20
N GLN A 209 8.81 -3.40 8.13
CA GLN A 209 8.84 -4.84 7.83
C GLN A 209 7.52 -5.33 7.19
N TYR A 210 6.37 -4.83 7.65
CA TYR A 210 5.03 -5.29 7.22
C TYR A 210 4.22 -4.23 6.47
N GLY A 211 4.83 -3.13 6.08
CA GLY A 211 4.24 -2.13 5.20
C GLY A 211 4.80 -2.22 3.78
N ILE A 212 4.00 -1.90 2.76
CA ILE A 212 4.47 -1.81 1.37
C ILE A 212 5.14 -0.47 1.06
N HIS A 213 4.73 0.58 1.77
CA HIS A 213 5.20 1.96 1.60
C HIS A 213 6.50 2.23 2.38
N TRP A 214 7.14 3.35 2.06
CA TRP A 214 8.15 3.96 2.94
C TRP A 214 7.62 4.14 4.38
N SER A 215 8.52 4.26 5.35
CA SER A 215 8.14 4.53 6.72
C SER A 215 7.62 5.95 6.90
N ARG A 216 6.94 6.24 8.02
CA ARG A 216 6.61 7.64 8.40
C ARG A 216 7.85 8.54 8.42
N TYR A 217 9.00 8.02 8.83
CA TYR A 217 10.26 8.76 8.78
C TYR A 217 10.73 8.98 7.34
N GLY A 218 10.80 7.91 6.52
CA GLY A 218 11.26 8.01 5.13
C GLY A 218 10.40 8.94 4.28
N MET A 219 9.07 8.86 4.40
CA MET A 219 8.16 9.77 3.69
C MET A 219 8.32 11.23 4.14
N THR A 220 8.71 11.47 5.39
CA THR A 220 8.94 12.83 5.91
C THR A 220 10.17 13.42 5.26
N LEU A 221 11.27 12.67 5.19
CA LEU A 221 12.50 13.08 4.49
C LEU A 221 12.24 13.34 3.00
N ALA A 222 11.50 12.46 2.33
CA ALA A 222 11.17 12.64 0.93
C ALA A 222 10.27 13.87 0.70
N PHE A 223 9.31 14.15 1.58
CA PHE A 223 8.50 15.36 1.46
C PHE A 223 9.31 16.63 1.67
N ASP A 224 10.18 16.64 2.68
CA ASP A 224 11.09 17.76 2.96
C ASP A 224 12.00 18.05 1.74
N SER A 225 12.58 17.00 1.15
CA SER A 225 13.36 17.09 -0.08
C SER A 225 12.56 17.67 -1.26
N LEU A 226 11.28 17.30 -1.40
CA LEU A 226 10.42 17.84 -2.46
C LEU A 226 10.19 19.34 -2.29
N VAL A 227 9.91 19.79 -1.05
CA VAL A 227 9.68 21.20 -0.76
C VAL A 227 10.93 22.02 -1.05
N HIS A 228 12.10 21.60 -0.58
CA HIS A 228 13.37 22.25 -0.88
C HIS A 228 13.70 22.26 -2.38
N TYR A 229 13.34 21.20 -3.12
CA TYR A 229 13.51 21.19 -4.57
C TYR A 229 12.65 22.26 -5.26
N ILE A 230 11.38 22.39 -4.86
CA ILE A 230 10.45 23.38 -5.42
C ILE A 230 10.92 24.80 -5.06
N GLU A 231 11.32 25.03 -3.81
CA GLU A 231 11.87 26.30 -3.35
C GLU A 231 13.11 26.70 -4.15
N ASN A 232 14.06 25.78 -4.33
CA ASN A 232 15.25 26.04 -5.14
C ASN A 232 14.94 26.26 -6.63
N THR A 233 13.93 25.58 -7.17
CA THR A 233 13.54 25.76 -8.58
C THR A 233 12.85 27.10 -8.78
N THR A 234 11.98 27.50 -7.85
CA THR A 234 11.17 28.72 -7.96
C THR A 234 11.87 29.96 -7.41
N GLN A 235 12.94 29.80 -6.64
CA GLN A 235 13.65 30.87 -5.92
C GLN A 235 12.70 31.67 -5.01
N LYS A 236 11.73 30.98 -4.40
CA LYS A 236 10.72 31.57 -3.52
C LYS A 236 10.71 30.85 -2.19
N ASP A 237 10.81 31.63 -1.12
CA ASP A 237 10.79 31.16 0.26
C ASP A 237 9.49 30.39 0.59
N MET A 238 9.60 29.10 0.86
CA MET A 238 8.48 28.20 1.17
C MET A 238 8.39 27.90 2.67
N VAL A 239 7.31 27.24 3.08
CA VAL A 239 7.13 26.82 4.47
C VAL A 239 8.14 25.72 4.81
N GLU A 240 8.99 25.97 5.81
CA GLU A 240 9.94 24.97 6.29
C GLU A 240 9.27 23.89 7.16
N LEU A 241 9.71 22.66 6.98
CA LEU A 241 9.36 21.50 7.79
C LEU A 241 10.48 21.20 8.78
N SER A 242 10.13 21.02 10.05
CA SER A 242 11.04 20.54 11.09
C SER A 242 10.35 19.50 11.97
N TRP A 243 11.09 18.94 12.93
CA TRP A 243 10.55 18.06 13.95
C TRP A 243 11.21 18.34 15.29
N ASP A 244 10.41 18.40 16.36
CA ASP A 244 10.90 18.69 17.71
C ASP A 244 11.33 17.42 18.46
N HIS A 245 10.67 16.30 18.21
CA HIS A 245 11.02 14.99 18.73
C HIS A 245 10.61 13.85 17.78
N ILE A 246 11.15 12.67 18.04
CA ILE A 246 10.86 11.45 17.29
C ILE A 246 10.44 10.37 18.29
N ASP A 247 9.24 9.84 18.11
CA ASP A 247 8.72 8.73 18.89
C ASP A 247 9.14 7.40 18.27
N ILE A 248 9.75 6.53 19.07
CA ILE A 248 10.23 5.20 18.66
C ILE A 248 9.29 4.16 19.22
N SER A 249 8.68 3.37 18.34
CA SER A 249 7.61 2.46 18.74
C SER A 249 7.54 1.23 17.83
N GLY A 250 7.58 0.04 18.43
CA GLY A 250 7.22 -1.22 17.76
C GLY A 250 5.73 -1.32 17.45
N LYS A 251 4.87 -0.49 18.06
CA LYS A 251 3.46 -0.40 17.62
C LYS A 251 3.37 0.38 16.31
N LEU A 252 3.42 -0.34 15.20
CA LEU A 252 3.40 0.23 13.86
C LEU A 252 2.10 1.02 13.57
N ARG A 253 2.24 2.18 12.91
CA ARG A 253 1.15 3.14 12.66
C ARG A 253 0.84 3.26 11.17
N GLY A 254 -0.43 3.56 10.85
CA GLY A 254 -0.83 3.85 9.47
C GLY A 254 -0.51 2.72 8.48
N THR A 255 0.23 3.08 7.44
CA THR A 255 0.73 2.24 6.33
C THR A 255 1.93 1.37 6.72
N ASP A 256 2.58 1.61 7.87
CA ASP A 256 3.73 0.79 8.29
C ASP A 256 3.38 -0.68 8.56
N TYR A 257 2.08 -1.02 8.64
CA TYR A 257 1.59 -2.38 8.84
C TYR A 257 0.40 -2.69 7.92
N ASP A 258 0.36 -2.12 6.70
CA ASP A 258 -0.75 -2.34 5.76
C ASP A 258 -0.80 -3.77 5.19
N LEU A 259 0.33 -4.33 4.75
CA LEU A 259 0.41 -5.74 4.34
C LEU A 259 0.18 -6.67 5.53
N GLY A 260 0.73 -6.34 6.70
CA GLY A 260 0.48 -7.06 7.94
C GLY A 260 -1.01 -7.12 8.32
N LYS A 261 -1.76 -6.03 8.08
CA LYS A 261 -3.23 -6.01 8.20
C LYS A 261 -3.90 -6.91 7.16
N ALA A 262 -3.42 -6.89 5.92
CA ALA A 262 -3.98 -7.69 4.81
C ALA A 262 -3.89 -9.21 5.07
N LEU A 263 -2.93 -9.67 5.88
CA LEU A 263 -2.86 -11.06 6.33
C LEU A 263 -4.10 -11.51 7.11
N ASN A 264 -4.83 -10.57 7.73
CA ASN A 264 -6.00 -10.83 8.56
C ASN A 264 -5.73 -11.94 9.59
N LEU A 265 -4.68 -11.80 10.39
CA LEU A 265 -4.41 -12.70 11.51
C LEU A 265 -5.18 -12.26 12.77
N LEU A 266 -5.38 -13.18 13.72
CA LEU A 266 -5.97 -12.86 15.02
C LEU A 266 -5.08 -11.94 15.86
N TRP A 267 -3.78 -12.13 15.75
CA TRP A 267 -2.78 -11.38 16.49
C TRP A 267 -1.80 -10.72 15.54
N GLN A 268 -1.35 -9.53 15.93
CA GLN A 268 -0.29 -8.84 15.21
C GLN A 268 1.01 -9.64 15.31
N LEU A 269 1.75 -9.73 14.21
CA LEU A 269 3.07 -10.35 14.20
C LEU A 269 4.07 -9.46 14.97
N PRO A 270 5.13 -10.06 15.55
CA PRO A 270 6.22 -9.30 16.14
C PRO A 270 6.77 -8.29 15.14
N THR A 271 7.08 -7.08 15.60
CA THR A 271 7.49 -5.96 14.74
C THR A 271 8.74 -5.30 15.32
N THR A 272 9.49 -4.62 14.45
CA THR A 272 10.64 -3.80 14.84
C THR A 272 10.21 -2.37 15.12
N ASP A 273 11.02 -1.67 15.93
CA ASP A 273 10.78 -0.27 16.23
C ASP A 273 10.89 0.60 14.98
N MET A 274 9.91 1.50 14.81
CA MET A 274 9.89 2.49 13.74
C MET A 274 9.89 3.90 14.34
N ALA A 275 10.37 4.86 13.54
CA ALA A 275 10.45 6.26 13.92
C ALA A 275 9.24 7.06 13.41
N TYR A 276 8.63 7.82 14.31
CA TYR A 276 7.48 8.67 14.05
C TYR A 276 7.82 10.12 14.44
N PRO A 277 8.32 10.93 13.50
CA PRO A 277 8.62 12.33 13.75
C PRO A 277 7.35 13.12 14.09
N HIS A 278 7.42 13.93 15.13
CA HIS A 278 6.41 14.94 15.43
C HIS A 278 6.72 16.21 14.62
N LEU A 279 5.93 16.44 13.58
CA LEU A 279 6.21 17.47 12.60
C LEU A 279 5.78 18.85 13.10
N VAL A 280 6.71 19.80 13.03
CA VAL A 280 6.50 21.22 13.31
C VAL A 280 6.69 21.97 12.00
N TRP A 281 5.77 22.90 11.74
CA TRP A 281 5.76 23.67 10.50
C TRP A 281 6.00 25.13 10.82
N GLU A 282 6.77 25.79 9.97
CA GLU A 282 6.89 27.23 10.02
C GLU A 282 5.52 27.90 9.81
N LYS A 283 5.43 29.15 10.26
CA LYS A 283 4.30 30.03 9.98
C LYS A 283 4.19 30.30 8.48
N LYS A 284 2.95 30.34 7.97
CA LYS A 284 2.67 30.51 6.54
C LYS A 284 2.77 31.96 6.07
N GLU A 285 2.70 32.91 7.01
CA GLU A 285 2.69 34.34 6.69
C GLU A 285 3.96 34.76 5.94
N GLY A 286 3.79 35.29 4.73
CA GLY A 286 4.91 35.71 3.88
C GLY A 286 5.56 34.61 3.06
N LYS A 287 5.15 33.35 3.23
CA LYS A 287 5.69 32.20 2.48
C LYS A 287 4.97 32.00 1.16
N TYR A 288 5.72 31.53 0.17
CA TYR A 288 5.20 31.08 -1.10
C TYR A 288 4.54 29.70 -0.95
N MET A 289 3.32 29.59 -1.45
CA MET A 289 2.53 28.37 -1.42
C MET A 289 1.95 28.13 -2.82
N PRO A 290 2.56 27.28 -3.64
CA PRO A 290 2.06 27.04 -4.99
C PRO A 290 0.77 26.22 -4.96
N ASP A 291 -0.03 26.36 -6.03
CA ASP A 291 -1.09 25.41 -6.37
C ASP A 291 -0.48 24.23 -7.11
N VAL A 292 -0.83 23.01 -6.71
CA VAL A 292 -0.28 21.79 -7.31
C VAL A 292 -1.37 20.84 -7.78
N VAL A 293 -1.12 20.22 -8.93
CA VAL A 293 -1.87 19.04 -9.40
C VAL A 293 -0.93 17.84 -9.30
N CYS A 294 -1.32 16.86 -8.49
CA CYS A 294 -0.59 15.60 -8.37
C CYS A 294 -1.36 14.48 -9.08
N ILE A 295 -0.64 13.74 -9.93
CA ILE A 295 -1.13 12.51 -10.55
C ILE A 295 -0.25 11.39 -10.04
N SER A 296 -0.77 10.56 -9.14
CA SER A 296 0.05 9.61 -8.40
C SER A 296 -0.79 8.48 -7.82
N ASP A 297 -0.19 7.73 -6.91
CA ASP A 297 -0.67 6.51 -6.31
C ASP A 297 -0.66 6.62 -4.78
N SER A 298 -0.59 5.48 -4.10
CA SER A 298 -0.64 5.39 -2.65
C SER A 298 0.56 6.05 -1.96
N TYR A 299 1.70 6.27 -2.63
CA TYR A 299 2.83 7.01 -2.07
C TYR A 299 2.46 8.47 -1.83
N PHE A 300 1.89 9.18 -2.82
CA PHE A 300 1.42 10.56 -2.59
C PHE A 300 0.27 10.62 -1.58
N TRP A 301 -0.57 9.56 -1.53
CA TRP A 301 -1.61 9.45 -0.49
C TRP A 301 -1.03 9.49 0.93
N ASN A 302 0.19 9.01 1.16
CA ASN A 302 0.82 9.10 2.49
C ASN A 302 1.06 10.57 2.89
N TRP A 303 1.42 11.45 1.96
CA TRP A 303 1.55 12.88 2.23
C TRP A 303 0.18 13.57 2.30
N TYR A 304 -0.66 13.37 1.27
CA TYR A 304 -1.98 14.00 1.16
C TYR A 304 -2.89 13.60 2.34
N GLY A 305 -3.04 12.31 2.61
CA GLY A 305 -3.92 11.77 3.65
C GLY A 305 -3.48 12.10 5.07
N THR A 306 -2.27 12.63 5.25
CA THR A 306 -1.78 13.09 6.57
C THR A 306 -1.78 14.60 6.70
N GLY A 307 -2.26 15.31 5.67
CA GLY A 307 -2.41 16.76 5.63
C GLY A 307 -1.10 17.53 5.45
N MET A 308 0.01 16.84 5.13
CA MET A 308 1.31 17.49 4.91
C MET A 308 1.26 18.46 3.72
N THR A 309 0.55 18.07 2.65
CA THR A 309 0.34 18.90 1.45
C THR A 309 -0.33 20.24 1.80
N ASN A 310 -1.32 20.24 2.69
CA ASN A 310 -2.07 21.44 3.10
C ASN A 310 -1.24 22.40 3.96
N LYS A 311 -0.05 21.99 4.41
CA LYS A 311 0.87 22.84 5.16
C LYS A 311 1.79 23.66 4.26
N VAL A 312 2.08 23.18 3.05
CA VAL A 312 3.07 23.79 2.14
C VAL A 312 2.46 24.29 0.83
N PHE A 313 1.36 23.69 0.37
CA PHE A 313 0.67 24.08 -0.87
C PHE A 313 -0.61 24.86 -0.55
N ASN A 314 -0.94 25.80 -1.42
CA ASN A 314 -2.17 26.59 -1.30
C ASN A 314 -3.38 25.74 -1.70
N LYS A 315 -3.30 25.10 -2.87
CA LYS A 315 -4.23 24.08 -3.35
C LYS A 315 -3.51 22.80 -3.73
N THR A 316 -4.11 21.65 -3.43
CA THR A 316 -3.66 20.34 -3.91
C THR A 316 -4.82 19.59 -4.54
N ASP A 317 -4.78 19.50 -5.86
CA ASP A 317 -5.64 18.59 -6.64
C ASP A 317 -4.91 17.27 -6.83
N PHE A 318 -5.55 16.17 -6.45
CA PHE A 318 -4.93 14.85 -6.46
C PHE A 318 -5.77 13.86 -7.27
N LEU A 319 -5.23 13.44 -8.42
CA LEU A 319 -5.76 12.37 -9.24
C LEU A 319 -5.09 11.04 -8.84
N TYR A 320 -5.79 10.28 -8.00
CA TYR A 320 -5.34 9.00 -7.46
C TYR A 320 -5.62 7.85 -8.46
N TYR A 321 -4.55 7.19 -8.91
CA TYR A 321 -4.57 6.10 -9.90
C TYR A 321 -5.36 6.41 -11.18
N PHE A 322 -5.38 7.67 -11.63
CA PHE A 322 -6.19 8.12 -12.78
C PHE A 322 -7.69 7.80 -12.69
N ASN A 323 -8.20 7.51 -11.48
CA ASN A 323 -9.55 6.98 -11.30
C ASN A 323 -10.37 7.77 -10.28
N GLN A 324 -9.72 8.38 -9.29
CA GLN A 324 -10.39 9.14 -8.24
C GLN A 324 -9.77 10.53 -8.13
N TYR A 325 -10.61 11.54 -7.99
CA TYR A 325 -10.19 12.93 -7.83
C TYR A 325 -10.48 13.41 -6.41
N TYR A 326 -9.49 14.04 -5.79
CA TYR A 326 -9.55 14.67 -4.48
C TYR A 326 -9.05 16.11 -4.61
N SER A 327 -9.64 17.03 -3.87
CA SER A 327 -9.17 18.41 -3.78
C SER A 327 -9.04 18.80 -2.32
N SER A 328 -8.06 19.64 -2.00
CA SER A 328 -7.86 20.17 -0.64
C SER A 328 -8.78 21.34 -0.28
N GLU A 329 -9.59 21.82 -1.24
CA GLU A 329 -10.59 22.89 -1.06
C GLU A 329 -11.85 22.44 -0.31
#